data_AF-B9XPM9-F1
#
_entry.id   AF-B9XPM9-F1
#
_cell.length_a   1.000
_cell.length_b   1.000
_cell.length_c   1.000
_cell.angle_alpha   90.00
_cell.angle_beta   90.00
_cell.angle_gamma   90.00
#
_symmetry.space_group_name_H-M   'P 1'
#
loop_
_entity.id
_entity.type
_entity.pdbx_description
1 polymer ?
#
loop_
_entity_poly.entity_id
_entity_poly.type
_entity_poly.pdbx_seq_one_letter_code
_entity_poly.pdbx_strand_id
1 'polypeptide(L)'
;LCQQWPGFNLPGLGRYEVTHNEADKARFAVPSLRNVELTGPYMHDGRFKTLEEVIEHYSTGMQRSVTLDPNLAKHPDGGVPLSPADKKALVAFLKTLTEESLRSPTLVQVSVK
;
A
#
# COMPACT_ATOMS: atom_id res chain seq x y z
N LEU A 1 8.65 0.40 -4.32
CA LEU A 1 7.16 0.47 -4.29
C LEU A 1 6.57 1.54 -5.20
N CYS A 2 7.36 2.25 -6.02
CA CYS A 2 6.83 2.95 -7.18
C CYS A 2 7.28 2.20 -8.42
N GLN A 3 6.32 1.58 -9.11
CA GLN A 3 6.45 1.32 -10.53
C GLN A 3 5.99 2.59 -11.23
N GLN A 4 6.87 3.18 -12.04
CA GLN A 4 6.51 4.28 -12.92
C GLN A 4 5.73 3.67 -14.09
N TRP A 5 4.40 3.81 -14.06
CA TRP A 5 3.54 3.35 -15.15
C TRP A 5 3.50 4.43 -16.25
N PRO A 6 3.56 4.06 -17.54
CA PRO A 6 3.49 5.04 -18.63
C PRO A 6 2.10 5.70 -18.63
N GLY A 7 2.07 7.03 -18.49
CA GLY A 7 0.86 7.84 -18.63
C GLY A 7 0.30 8.47 -17.35
N PHE A 8 0.96 8.31 -16.19
CA PHE A 8 0.51 8.91 -14.93
C PHE A 8 1.52 9.93 -14.39
N ASN A 9 1.15 11.22 -14.40
CA ASN A 9 1.94 12.30 -13.83
C ASN A 9 1.67 12.37 -12.31
N LEU A 10 2.57 11.83 -11.50
CA LEU A 10 2.43 11.80 -10.04
C LEU A 10 3.05 13.03 -9.35
N PRO A 11 2.49 13.45 -8.21
CA PRO A 11 2.98 14.58 -7.45
C PRO A 11 4.26 14.16 -6.73
N GLY A 12 5.40 14.50 -7.33
CA GLY A 12 6.68 14.53 -6.65
C GLY A 12 7.63 13.38 -6.97
N LEU A 13 8.92 13.69 -6.90
CA LEU A 13 10.02 12.78 -7.25
C LEU A 13 10.32 11.75 -6.15
N GLY A 14 9.51 11.69 -5.09
CA GLY A 14 9.72 10.85 -3.92
C GLY A 14 10.88 11.34 -3.07
N ARG A 15 11.67 10.42 -2.52
CA ARG A 15 12.82 10.70 -1.63
C ARG A 15 13.85 11.65 -2.24
N TYR A 16 13.96 11.68 -3.56
CA TYR A 16 14.81 12.63 -4.29
C TYR A 16 14.61 14.08 -3.86
N GLU A 17 13.38 14.51 -3.56
CA GLU A 17 13.08 15.91 -3.22
C GLU A 17 13.81 16.37 -1.94
N VAL A 18 14.19 15.43 -1.09
CA VAL A 18 14.96 15.68 0.12
C VAL A 18 16.46 15.44 -0.12
N THR A 19 16.81 14.33 -0.79
CA THR A 19 18.21 13.88 -0.89
C THR A 19 18.97 14.43 -2.08
N HIS A 20 18.27 14.88 -3.13
CA HIS A 20 18.82 15.28 -4.43
C HIS A 20 19.66 14.20 -5.13
N ASN A 21 19.59 12.94 -4.67
CA ASN A 21 20.29 11.83 -5.29
C ASN A 21 19.38 11.16 -6.33
N GLU A 22 19.81 11.15 -7.59
CA GLU A 22 19.08 10.53 -8.72
C GLU A 22 18.60 9.09 -8.43
N ALA A 23 19.38 8.31 -7.66
CA ALA A 23 19.00 6.94 -7.27
C ALA A 23 17.79 6.88 -6.32
N ASP A 24 17.41 8.00 -5.70
CA ASP A 24 16.27 8.10 -4.79
C ASP A 24 14.96 8.53 -5.48
N LYS A 25 14.99 8.77 -6.79
CA LYS A 25 13.77 9.04 -7.56
C LYS A 25 12.79 7.88 -7.44
N ALA A 26 11.51 8.21 -7.29
CA ALA A 26 10.41 7.25 -7.17
C ALA A 26 10.55 6.27 -5.98
N ARG A 27 11.38 6.59 -4.98
CA ARG A 27 11.40 5.87 -3.70
C ARG A 27 10.53 6.62 -2.70
N PHE A 28 9.54 5.93 -2.13
CA PHE A 28 8.63 6.49 -1.14
C PHE A 28 8.83 5.80 0.21
N ALA A 29 8.52 6.51 1.29
CA ALA A 29 8.51 5.94 2.62
C ALA A 29 7.49 4.80 2.72
N VAL A 30 7.82 3.75 3.47
CA VAL A 30 6.89 2.66 3.75
C VAL A 30 5.93 3.15 4.85
N PRO A 31 4.62 3.29 4.58
CA PRO A 31 3.67 3.71 5.60
C PRO A 31 3.47 2.59 6.64
N SER A 32 3.04 2.98 7.84
CA SER A 32 2.57 2.01 8.84
C SER A 32 1.32 1.29 8.33
N LEU A 33 1.17 0.02 8.70
CA LEU A 33 -0.04 -0.78 8.41
C LEU A 33 -1.08 -0.72 9.54
N ARG A 34 -0.81 -0.01 10.64
CA ARG A 34 -1.79 0.19 11.72
C ARG A 34 -2.96 1.02 11.19
N ASN A 35 -4.18 0.58 11.46
CA ASN A 35 -5.42 1.18 10.97
C ASN A 35 -5.54 1.23 9.44
N VAL A 36 -4.81 0.39 8.71
CA VAL A 36 -4.76 0.45 7.24
C VAL A 36 -6.15 0.34 6.62
N GLU A 37 -7.03 -0.50 7.19
CA GLU A 37 -8.42 -0.67 6.78
C GLU A 37 -9.23 0.64 6.67
N LEU A 38 -8.89 1.65 7.47
CA LEU A 38 -9.64 2.92 7.58
C LEU A 38 -8.98 4.08 6.81
N THR A 39 -7.85 3.84 6.13
CA THR A 39 -6.99 4.90 5.56
C THR A 39 -6.90 4.86 4.04
N GLY A 40 -7.84 4.19 3.38
CA GLY A 40 -7.95 4.24 1.94
C GLY A 40 -8.18 5.67 1.42
N PRO A 41 -7.86 5.96 0.15
CA PRO A 41 -7.29 5.05 -0.84
C PRO A 41 -5.78 4.76 -0.63
N TYR A 42 -5.30 3.65 -1.18
CA TYR A 42 -3.98 3.08 -0.91
C TYR A 42 -2.94 3.42 -1.98
N MET A 43 -1.66 3.23 -1.62
CA MET A 43 -0.44 3.66 -2.33
C MET A 43 -0.19 5.16 -2.24
N HIS A 44 1.01 5.58 -2.64
CA HIS A 44 1.43 6.98 -2.62
C HIS A 44 0.62 7.87 -3.58
N ASP A 45 -0.10 7.26 -4.52
CA ASP A 45 -0.94 7.91 -5.51
C ASP A 45 -2.44 7.68 -5.31
N GLY A 46 -2.83 6.92 -4.28
CA GLY A 46 -4.24 6.64 -4.00
C GLY A 46 -4.95 5.84 -5.09
N ARG A 47 -4.22 5.08 -5.92
CA ARG A 47 -4.82 4.39 -7.09
C ARG A 47 -5.75 3.24 -6.73
N PHE A 48 -5.57 2.63 -5.55
CA PHE A 48 -6.35 1.48 -5.12
C PHE A 48 -7.36 1.89 -4.04
N LYS A 49 -8.60 1.43 -4.18
CA LYS A 49 -9.69 1.72 -3.26
C LYS A 49 -9.81 0.66 -2.17
N THR A 50 -9.34 -0.56 -2.42
CA THR A 50 -9.49 -1.70 -1.51
C THR A 50 -8.16 -2.36 -1.19
N LEU A 51 -8.11 -3.09 -0.05
CA LEU A 51 -6.92 -3.87 0.34
C LEU A 51 -6.72 -5.07 -0.59
N GLU A 52 -7.81 -5.59 -1.14
CA GLU A 52 -7.83 -6.66 -2.11
C GLU A 52 -7.09 -6.26 -3.40
N GLU A 53 -7.34 -5.06 -3.91
CA GLU A 53 -6.62 -4.52 -5.08
C GLU A 53 -5.12 -4.36 -4.81
N VAL A 54 -4.75 -3.92 -3.60
CA VAL A 54 -3.36 -3.81 -3.17
C VAL A 54 -2.68 -5.19 -3.17
N ILE A 55 -3.32 -6.20 -2.58
CA ILE A 55 -2.77 -7.56 -2.51
C ILE A 55 -2.68 -8.17 -3.91
N GLU A 56 -3.67 -7.94 -4.77
CA GLU A 56 -3.64 -8.40 -6.16
C GLU A 56 -2.47 -7.79 -6.92
N HIS A 57 -2.20 -6.49 -6.72
CA HIS A 57 -1.07 -5.80 -7.35
C HIS A 57 0.27 -6.46 -7.02
N TYR A 58 0.48 -6.86 -5.75
CA TYR A 58 1.69 -7.60 -5.37
C TYR A 58 1.69 -9.06 -5.82
N SER A 59 0.51 -9.63 -6.09
CA SER A 59 0.39 -11.03 -6.49
C SER A 59 0.68 -11.26 -7.97
N THR A 60 0.19 -10.38 -8.85
CA THR A 60 0.24 -10.56 -10.32
C THR A 60 0.48 -9.25 -11.08
N GLY A 61 0.31 -8.10 -10.44
CA GLY A 61 0.25 -6.80 -11.11
C GLY A 61 1.57 -6.03 -11.19
N MET A 62 2.73 -6.64 -10.87
CA MET A 62 3.98 -5.89 -10.86
C MET A 62 4.67 -5.80 -12.21
N GLN A 63 4.95 -4.55 -12.57
CA GLN A 63 5.80 -4.19 -13.69
C GLN A 63 7.27 -4.08 -13.28
N ARG A 64 8.15 -4.57 -14.16
CA ARG A 64 9.60 -4.40 -14.01
C ARG A 64 9.96 -2.92 -14.14
N SER A 65 10.76 -2.43 -13.19
CA SER A 65 11.28 -1.06 -13.22
C SER A 65 12.62 -0.99 -12.49
N VAL A 66 13.39 0.06 -12.75
CA VAL A 66 14.70 0.29 -12.10
C VAL A 66 14.60 0.45 -10.59
N THR A 67 13.42 0.82 -10.08
CA THR A 67 13.11 1.03 -8.66
C THR A 67 12.37 -0.16 -8.03
N LEU A 68 12.17 -1.25 -8.78
CA LEU A 68 11.59 -2.48 -8.26
C LEU A 68 12.56 -3.11 -7.25
N ASP A 69 12.04 -3.56 -6.11
CA ASP A 69 12.87 -4.24 -5.13
C ASP A 69 13.46 -5.54 -5.72
N PRO A 70 14.77 -5.80 -5.59
CA PRO A 70 15.39 -7.00 -6.13
C PRO A 70 14.77 -8.31 -5.63
N ASN A 71 14.21 -8.36 -4.42
CA ASN A 71 13.53 -9.55 -3.92
C ASN A 71 12.21 -9.79 -4.64
N LEU A 72 11.45 -8.72 -4.89
CA LEU A 72 10.22 -8.78 -5.68
C LEU A 72 10.52 -9.13 -7.15
N ALA A 73 11.65 -8.66 -7.67
CA ALA A 73 12.15 -8.96 -9.01
C ALA A 73 12.62 -10.43 -9.19
N LYS A 74 12.74 -11.24 -8.13
CA LYS A 74 13.08 -12.67 -8.29
C LYS A 74 11.90 -13.52 -8.74
N HIS A 75 10.68 -13.00 -8.61
CA HIS A 75 9.49 -13.75 -8.98
C HIS A 75 9.23 -13.66 -10.49
N PRO A 76 9.02 -14.81 -11.17
CA PRO A 76 8.92 -14.86 -12.63
C PRO A 76 7.66 -14.18 -13.17
N ASP A 77 6.53 -14.29 -12.46
CA ASP A 77 5.21 -13.88 -12.96
C ASP A 77 4.83 -12.44 -12.61
N GLY A 78 5.79 -11.60 -12.24
CA GLY A 78 5.52 -10.21 -11.86
C GLY A 78 4.77 -10.08 -10.53
N GLY A 79 5.01 -10.99 -9.58
CA GLY A 79 4.40 -10.92 -8.25
C GLY A 79 4.68 -12.13 -7.39
N VAL A 80 4.30 -12.04 -6.11
CA VAL A 80 4.35 -13.17 -5.19
C VAL A 80 3.14 -14.07 -5.48
N PRO A 81 3.33 -15.35 -5.83
CA PRO A 81 2.21 -16.22 -6.17
C PRO A 81 1.40 -16.55 -4.91
N LEU A 82 0.32 -15.79 -4.68
CA LEU A 82 -0.59 -15.97 -3.55
C LEU A 82 -1.83 -16.72 -4.00
N SER A 83 -2.21 -17.78 -3.28
CA SER A 83 -3.47 -18.46 -3.53
C SER A 83 -4.66 -17.58 -3.13
N PRO A 84 -5.88 -17.85 -3.61
CA PRO A 84 -7.07 -17.12 -3.15
C PRO A 84 -7.26 -17.17 -1.63
N ALA A 85 -6.86 -18.28 -1.00
CA ALA A 85 -6.90 -18.43 0.46
C ALA A 85 -5.89 -17.51 1.14
N ASP A 86 -4.66 -17.41 0.63
CA ASP A 86 -3.63 -16.53 1.17
C ASP A 86 -4.03 -15.06 1.06
N LYS A 87 -4.59 -14.65 -0.09
CA LYS A 87 -5.09 -13.29 -0.30
C LYS A 87 -6.15 -12.93 0.74
N LYS A 88 -7.12 -13.82 0.97
CA LYS A 88 -8.18 -13.63 1.98
C LYS A 88 -7.61 -13.58 3.40
N ALA A 89 -6.67 -14.47 3.72
CA ALA A 89 -6.03 -14.52 5.02
C ALA A 89 -5.21 -13.24 5.30
N LEU A 90 -4.50 -12.73 4.30
CA LEU A 90 -3.75 -11.48 4.39
C LEU A 90 -4.68 -10.28 4.61
N VAL A 91 -5.80 -10.17 3.88
CA VAL A 91 -6.79 -9.12 4.15
C VAL A 91 -7.30 -9.22 5.59
N ALA A 92 -7.68 -10.43 6.02
CA ALA A 92 -8.20 -10.64 7.37
C ALA A 92 -7.16 -10.25 8.43
N PHE A 93 -5.89 -10.60 8.22
CA PHE A 93 -4.78 -10.21 9.08
C PHE A 93 -4.57 -8.69 9.09
N LEU A 94 -4.56 -8.02 7.94
CA LEU A 94 -4.40 -6.56 7.89
C LEU A 94 -5.52 -5.83 8.64
N LYS A 95 -6.74 -6.36 8.60
CA LYS A 95 -7.87 -5.81 9.37
C LYS A 95 -7.70 -5.97 10.87
N THR A 96 -6.92 -6.95 11.36
CA THR A 96 -6.63 -7.06 12.81
C THR A 96 -5.71 -5.95 13.32
N LEU A 97 -5.05 -5.22 12.42
CA LEU A 97 -4.20 -4.08 12.76
C LEU A 97 -5.00 -2.78 12.99
N THR A 98 -6.33 -2.85 12.93
CA THR A 98 -7.24 -1.74 13.22
C THR A 98 -7.58 -1.71 14.71
N GLU A 99 -7.40 -0.55 15.34
CA GLU A 99 -7.78 -0.32 16.73
C GLU A 99 -9.29 -0.52 16.93
N GLU A 100 -9.68 -1.24 17.98
CA GLU A 100 -11.09 -1.51 18.29
C GLU A 100 -11.89 -0.23 18.59
N SER A 101 -11.24 0.77 19.22
CA SER A 101 -11.86 2.07 19.52
C SER A 101 -12.24 2.87 18.27
N LEU A 102 -11.64 2.55 17.11
CA LEU A 102 -11.94 3.20 15.83
C LEU A 102 -12.97 2.42 15.02
N ARG A 103 -13.24 1.15 15.35
CA ARG A 103 -14.26 0.32 14.70
C ARG A 103 -15.68 0.67 15.12
N SER A 104 -15.84 1.10 16.36
CA SER A 104 -17.12 1.56 16.90
C SER A 104 -17.09 3.09 17.03
N PRO A 105 -17.93 3.84 16.29
CA PRO A 105 -18.24 5.20 16.69
C PRO A 105 -19.08 5.10 17.95
N THR A 106 -18.44 4.94 19.11
CA THR A 106 -19.13 5.10 20.38
C THR A 106 -19.61 6.55 20.40
N LEU A 107 -20.92 6.75 20.18
CA LEU A 107 -21.59 7.96 20.58
C LEU A 107 -21.43 8.05 22.09
N VAL A 108 -20.36 8.72 22.53
CA VAL A 108 -20.31 9.25 23.88
C VAL A 108 -21.44 10.27 23.93
N GLN A 109 -22.63 9.84 24.31
CA GLN A 109 -23.65 10.75 24.79
C GLN A 109 -23.08 11.35 26.08
N VAL A 110 -22.32 12.43 25.92
CA VAL A 110 -21.95 13.31 27.03
C VAL A 110 -23.27 13.92 27.48
N SER A 111 -23.94 13.24 28.41
CA SER A 111 -25.08 13.77 29.14
C SER A 111 -24.49 14.79 30.11
N VAL A 112 -24.38 16.03 29.66
CA VAL A 112 -24.15 17.17 30.55
C VAL A 112 -25.41 17.27 31.41
N LYS A 113 -25.28 16.93 32.70
CA LYS A 113 -26.28 17.27 33.71
C LYS A 113 -26.16 18.74 34.10
#